data_AF-A0A1H1EDT3-F1
#
_entry.id   AF-A0A1H1EDT3-F1
#
_cell.length_a   1.000
_cell.length_b   1.000
_cell.length_c   1.000
_cell.angle_alpha   90.00
_cell.angle_beta   90.00
_cell.angle_gamma   90.00
#
_symmetry.space_group_name_H-M   'P 1'
#
loop_
_entity.id
_entity.type
_entity.pdbx_description
1 polymer ?
#
loop_
_entity_poly.entity_id
_entity_poly.type
_entity_poly.pdbx_seq_one_letter_code
_entity_poly.pdbx_strand_id
1 'polypeptide(L)'
;MRFAPGVRRFSLPAFLAAAALSVVAPPAAAVAFAVGAFTLWFFRDPERRPSTWGVVSPADGRVSVVREEDEQIRVGVFMNVTDVHVNRAPFDGTVERVTHRPGAHRPAFSKESERNERVDVDVSTPEGPAELSLIAGAFARRIHPYVEEGDDLTRAQRIGHIDFGSRADVLLPPVYDREDVLVEVGDTLRAGESVVARRDE
;
A
#
# COMPACT_ATOMS: atom_id res chain seq x y z
N MET A 1 11.24 8.92 13.06
CA MET A 1 10.23 8.77 11.99
C MET A 1 10.95 8.27 10.75
N ARG A 2 10.51 7.15 10.16
CA ARG A 2 11.10 6.64 8.91
C ARG A 2 10.32 7.22 7.72
N PHE A 3 10.90 7.10 6.53
CA PHE A 3 10.28 7.51 5.28
C PHE A 3 10.49 6.43 4.23
N ALA A 4 9.60 6.36 3.24
CA ALA A 4 9.76 5.50 2.09
C ALA A 4 11.09 5.79 1.37
N PRO A 5 11.78 4.75 0.84
CA PRO A 5 12.99 4.93 0.05
C PRO A 5 12.74 5.88 -1.13
N GLY A 6 13.72 6.74 -1.42
CA GLY A 6 13.62 7.68 -2.53
C GLY A 6 12.92 8.99 -2.23
N VAL A 7 12.29 9.20 -1.06
CA VAL A 7 11.61 10.47 -0.70
C VAL A 7 12.46 11.73 -0.96
N ARG A 8 13.78 11.62 -0.74
CA ARG A 8 14.73 12.73 -0.94
C ARG A 8 14.73 13.28 -2.36
N ARG A 9 14.42 12.44 -3.36
CA ARG A 9 14.33 12.85 -4.78
C ARG A 9 13.21 13.88 -5.00
N PHE A 10 12.18 13.85 -4.17
CA PHE A 10 11.04 14.75 -4.24
C PHE A 10 11.18 15.92 -3.26
N SER A 11 11.61 15.65 -2.01
CA SER A 11 11.62 16.68 -0.97
C SER A 11 12.82 17.64 -1.08
N LEU A 12 13.99 17.16 -1.50
CA LEU A 12 15.21 17.98 -1.54
C LEU A 12 15.12 19.15 -2.54
N PRO A 13 14.66 18.96 -3.79
CA PRO A 13 14.50 20.08 -4.72
C PRO A 13 13.54 21.15 -4.19
N ALA A 14 12.46 20.75 -3.53
CA ALA A 14 11.49 21.68 -2.93
C ALA A 14 12.13 22.53 -1.82
N PHE A 15 12.91 21.92 -0.93
CA PHE A 15 13.62 22.66 0.12
C PHE A 15 14.75 23.54 -0.41
N LEU A 16 15.48 23.11 -1.45
CA LEU A 16 16.50 23.93 -2.11
C LEU A 16 15.87 25.16 -2.79
N ALA A 17 14.74 24.98 -3.47
CA ALA A 17 13.98 26.08 -4.04
C ALA A 17 13.47 27.03 -2.96
N ALA A 18 12.97 26.51 -1.83
CA ALA A 18 12.56 27.33 -0.69
C ALA A 18 13.72 28.18 -0.15
N ALA A 19 14.90 27.59 0.02
CA ALA A 19 16.08 28.31 0.47
C ALA A 19 16.51 29.42 -0.52
N ALA A 20 16.57 29.10 -1.82
CA ALA A 20 16.95 30.04 -2.87
C ALA A 20 15.97 31.23 -2.98
N LEU A 21 14.66 30.98 -2.82
CA LEU A 21 13.62 31.99 -2.94
C LEU A 21 13.41 32.80 -1.66
N SER A 22 13.99 32.40 -0.52
CA SER A 22 13.68 32.95 0.81
C SER A 22 13.84 34.47 0.92
N VAL A 23 14.82 35.04 0.21
CA VAL A 23 15.11 36.48 0.23
C VAL A 23 14.37 37.23 -0.88
N VAL A 24 14.26 36.64 -2.07
CA VAL A 24 13.77 37.31 -3.29
C VAL A 24 12.24 37.24 -3.41
N ALA A 25 11.65 36.14 -2.97
CA ALA A 25 10.22 35.90 -3.05
C ALA A 25 9.72 35.07 -1.85
N PRO A 26 9.60 35.68 -0.65
CA PRO A 26 9.23 34.97 0.57
C PRO A 26 7.92 34.14 0.46
N PRO A 27 6.84 34.63 -0.22
CA PRO A 27 5.65 33.80 -0.42
C PRO A 27 5.92 32.54 -1.25
N ALA A 28 6.73 32.65 -2.31
CA ALA A 28 7.10 31.50 -3.14
C ALA A 28 7.99 30.50 -2.37
N ALA A 29 8.90 31.02 -1.54
CA ALA A 29 9.69 30.20 -0.63
C ALA A 29 8.82 29.41 0.36
N ALA A 30 7.80 30.06 0.93
CA ALA A 30 6.86 29.42 1.85
C ALA A 30 6.08 28.28 1.16
N VAL A 31 5.62 28.50 -0.08
CA VAL A 31 4.96 27.45 -0.87
C VAL A 31 5.92 26.29 -1.15
N ALA A 32 7.14 26.56 -1.60
CA ALA A 32 8.14 25.52 -1.86
C ALA A 32 8.48 24.71 -0.59
N PHE A 33 8.59 25.38 0.56
CA PHE A 33 8.79 24.73 1.84
C PHE A 33 7.60 23.84 2.21
N ALA A 34 6.37 24.34 2.05
CA ALA A 34 5.15 23.59 2.32
C ALA A 34 5.06 22.33 1.43
N VAL A 35 5.45 22.41 0.16
CA VAL A 35 5.53 21.27 -0.75
C VAL A 35 6.56 20.23 -0.27
N GLY A 36 7.74 20.68 0.17
CA GLY A 36 8.77 19.80 0.74
C GLY A 36 8.30 19.10 2.02
N ALA A 37 7.66 19.84 2.92
CA ALA A 37 7.08 19.31 4.15
C ALA A 37 5.94 18.32 3.88
N PHE A 38 5.04 18.65 2.95
CA PHE A 38 3.97 17.76 2.50
C PHE A 38 4.53 16.46 1.92
N THR A 39 5.59 16.55 1.11
CA THR A 39 6.25 15.38 0.54
C THR A 39 6.79 14.46 1.63
N LEU A 40 7.48 15.00 2.63
CA LEU A 40 7.95 14.19 3.76
C LEU A 40 6.78 13.56 4.52
N TRP A 41 5.71 14.32 4.76
CA TRP A 41 4.52 13.83 5.46
C TRP A 41 3.77 12.74 4.66
N PHE A 42 3.70 12.86 3.33
CA PHE A 42 3.07 11.88 2.45
C PHE A 42 3.84 10.55 2.45
N PHE A 43 5.17 10.61 2.28
CA PHE A 43 6.04 9.44 2.26
C PHE A 43 6.45 8.94 3.66
N ARG A 44 5.71 9.32 4.70
CA ARG A 44 6.00 8.90 6.07
C ARG A 44 5.82 7.40 6.23
N ASP A 45 6.68 6.81 7.05
CA ASP A 45 6.63 5.41 7.44
C ASP A 45 6.74 5.32 8.96
N PRO A 46 5.61 5.40 9.69
CA PRO A 46 5.62 5.23 11.14
C PRO A 46 5.94 3.78 11.51
N GLU A 47 6.54 3.60 12.68
CA GLU A 47 6.65 2.28 13.29
C GLU A 47 5.26 1.79 13.71
N ARG A 48 5.03 0.48 13.56
CA ARG A 48 3.74 -0.19 13.79
C ARG A 48 3.93 -1.30 14.80
N ARG A 49 2.85 -1.66 15.50
CA ARG A 49 2.80 -2.86 16.35
C ARG A 49 1.92 -3.89 15.66
N PRO A 50 2.51 -4.86 14.95
CA PRO A 50 1.74 -5.81 14.18
C PRO A 50 0.77 -6.61 15.04
N SER A 51 -0.38 -6.99 14.48
CA SER A 51 -1.19 -8.04 15.09
C SER A 51 -0.40 -9.35 15.11
N THR A 52 -0.59 -10.15 16.14
CA THR A 52 0.07 -11.46 16.31
C THR A 52 -0.73 -12.61 15.72
N TRP A 53 -1.94 -12.36 15.22
CA TRP A 53 -2.85 -13.37 14.68
C TRP A 53 -3.60 -12.84 13.45
N GLY A 54 -4.11 -13.79 12.66
CA GLY A 54 -4.87 -13.54 11.44
C GLY A 54 -4.07 -12.86 10.32
N VAL A 55 -4.78 -12.58 9.23
CA VAL A 55 -4.30 -11.83 8.08
C VAL A 55 -4.47 -10.34 8.36
N VAL A 56 -3.39 -9.55 8.26
CA VAL A 56 -3.42 -8.11 8.54
C VAL A 56 -3.63 -7.27 7.28
N SER A 57 -4.13 -6.05 7.46
CA SER A 57 -4.36 -5.12 6.36
C SER A 57 -3.05 -4.82 5.62
N PRO A 58 -3.03 -4.86 4.27
CA PRO A 58 -1.85 -4.50 3.50
C PRO A 58 -1.57 -3.00 3.44
N ALA A 59 -2.56 -2.16 3.79
CA ALA A 59 -2.49 -0.72 3.67
C ALA A 59 -3.22 0.02 4.80
N ASP A 60 -2.85 1.28 5.02
CA ASP A 60 -3.71 2.24 5.71
C ASP A 60 -4.83 2.66 4.75
N GLY A 61 -6.03 2.90 5.25
CA GLY A 61 -7.08 3.49 4.44
C GLY A 61 -8.44 2.87 4.69
N ARG A 62 -9.29 2.81 3.66
CA ARG A 62 -10.65 2.29 3.76
C ARG A 62 -10.85 1.04 2.93
N VAL A 63 -11.54 0.05 3.49
CA VAL A 63 -12.00 -1.12 2.72
C VAL A 63 -12.91 -0.62 1.61
N SER A 64 -12.52 -0.92 0.39
CA SER A 64 -13.20 -0.49 -0.83
C SER A 64 -13.83 -1.67 -1.58
N VAL A 65 -13.30 -2.87 -1.37
CA VAL A 65 -13.77 -4.10 -1.99
C VAL A 65 -13.68 -5.25 -0.98
N VAL A 66 -14.76 -6.03 -0.91
CA VAL A 66 -14.77 -7.40 -0.39
C VAL A 66 -15.55 -8.19 -1.42
N ARG A 67 -14.89 -9.11 -2.12
CA ARG A 67 -15.54 -9.92 -3.17
C ARG A 67 -14.96 -11.31 -3.26
N GLU A 68 -15.77 -12.24 -3.73
CA GLU A 68 -15.34 -13.60 -4.06
C GLU A 68 -14.84 -13.64 -5.51
N GLU A 69 -13.70 -14.28 -5.74
CA GLU A 69 -13.06 -14.53 -7.03
C GLU A 69 -12.54 -15.97 -7.03
N ASP A 70 -13.03 -16.80 -7.94
CA ASP A 70 -12.55 -18.19 -8.13
C ASP A 70 -12.41 -18.96 -6.80
N GLU A 71 -13.46 -18.92 -5.97
CA GLU A 71 -13.54 -19.58 -4.64
C GLU A 71 -12.59 -19.02 -3.57
N GLN A 72 -11.91 -17.89 -3.85
CA GLN A 72 -11.11 -17.13 -2.90
C GLN A 72 -11.73 -15.76 -2.62
N ILE A 73 -11.33 -15.12 -1.53
CA ILE A 73 -11.85 -13.80 -1.17
C ILE A 73 -10.79 -12.73 -1.34
N ARG A 74 -11.13 -11.68 -2.08
CA ARG A 74 -10.32 -10.49 -2.27
C ARG A 74 -10.82 -9.36 -1.36
N VAL A 75 -9.93 -8.83 -0.54
CA VAL A 75 -10.13 -7.64 0.28
C VAL A 75 -9.25 -6.52 -0.25
N GLY A 76 -9.85 -5.42 -0.69
CA GLY A 76 -9.15 -4.27 -1.28
C GLY A 76 -9.25 -3.02 -0.41
N VAL A 77 -8.10 -2.42 -0.10
CA VAL A 77 -7.98 -1.24 0.76
C VAL A 77 -7.52 -0.04 -0.06
N PHE A 78 -8.35 1.00 -0.12
CA PHE A 78 -8.07 2.25 -0.80
C PHE A 78 -7.36 3.25 0.14
N MET A 79 -6.22 3.78 -0.30
CA MET A 79 -5.42 4.79 0.38
C MET A 79 -5.79 6.19 -0.13
N ASN A 80 -6.26 7.07 0.76
CA ASN A 80 -6.38 8.49 0.48
C ASN A 80 -5.02 9.17 0.55
N VAL A 81 -4.92 10.40 0.02
CA VAL A 81 -3.70 11.23 0.09
C VAL A 81 -3.14 11.39 1.51
N THR A 82 -3.99 11.28 2.51
CA THR A 82 -3.62 11.44 3.92
C THR A 82 -3.10 10.15 4.56
N ASP A 83 -3.31 9.01 3.93
CA ASP A 83 -2.96 7.69 4.47
C ASP A 83 -1.47 7.39 4.24
N VAL A 84 -0.94 6.40 4.97
CA VAL A 84 0.42 5.92 4.74
C VAL A 84 0.43 5.01 3.51
N HIS A 85 1.27 5.36 2.53
CA HIS A 85 1.36 4.62 1.26
C HIS A 85 2.47 3.56 1.23
N VAL A 86 3.04 3.24 2.40
CA VAL A 86 3.91 2.07 2.56
C VAL A 86 3.05 0.86 2.83
N ASN A 87 3.15 -0.14 1.98
CA ASN A 87 2.37 -1.37 2.04
C ASN A 87 3.12 -2.44 2.83
N ARG A 88 2.34 -3.32 3.46
CA ARG A 88 2.84 -4.38 4.35
C ARG A 88 2.31 -5.76 3.98
N ALA A 89 3.10 -6.78 4.25
CA ALA A 89 2.72 -8.17 4.05
C ALA A 89 1.53 -8.56 4.96
N PRO A 90 0.42 -9.10 4.43
CA PRO A 90 -0.74 -9.51 5.22
C PRO A 90 -0.49 -10.77 6.08
N PHE A 91 0.42 -11.63 5.67
CA PHE A 91 0.68 -12.95 6.25
C PHE A 91 2.17 -13.30 6.13
N ASP A 92 2.56 -14.39 6.78
CA ASP A 92 3.86 -15.04 6.59
C ASP A 92 3.82 -15.91 5.31
N GLY A 93 4.95 -16.09 4.63
CA GLY A 93 5.04 -16.93 3.44
C GLY A 93 6.31 -16.69 2.64
N THR A 94 6.37 -17.25 1.43
CA THR A 94 7.50 -17.06 0.50
C THR A 94 6.98 -16.47 -0.81
N VAL A 95 7.66 -15.46 -1.34
CA VAL A 95 7.32 -14.82 -2.61
C VAL A 95 7.63 -15.78 -3.75
N GLU A 96 6.60 -16.23 -4.45
CA GLU A 96 6.72 -17.12 -5.61
C GLU A 96 6.96 -16.35 -6.90
N ARG A 97 6.45 -15.12 -6.99
CA ARG A 97 6.61 -14.27 -8.18
C ARG A 97 6.28 -12.82 -7.87
N VAL A 98 6.98 -11.91 -8.53
CA VAL A 98 6.63 -10.48 -8.59
C VAL A 98 6.37 -10.08 -10.03
N THR A 99 5.12 -9.78 -10.37
CA THR A 99 4.70 -9.43 -11.74
C THR A 99 4.35 -7.96 -11.84
N HIS A 100 5.13 -7.18 -12.59
CA HIS A 100 4.77 -5.80 -12.96
C HIS A 100 3.87 -5.81 -14.19
N ARG A 101 2.70 -5.19 -14.08
CA ARG A 101 1.76 -5.00 -15.19
C ARG A 101 1.62 -3.51 -15.47
N PRO A 102 2.12 -3.02 -16.62
CA PRO A 102 1.87 -1.64 -17.02
C PRO A 102 0.38 -1.44 -17.33
N GLY A 103 -0.15 -0.26 -17.02
CA GLY A 103 -1.58 0.00 -17.20
C GLY A 103 -1.94 1.47 -17.32
N ALA A 104 -3.25 1.73 -17.31
CA ALA A 104 -3.84 3.06 -17.39
C ALA A 104 -3.71 3.84 -16.06
N HIS A 105 -4.22 5.06 -16.06
CA HIS A 105 -4.20 5.97 -14.91
C HIS A 105 -5.63 6.37 -14.52
N ARG A 106 -6.44 5.39 -14.12
CA ARG A 106 -7.83 5.58 -13.68
C ARG A 106 -7.90 5.84 -12.17
N PRO A 107 -8.93 6.52 -11.66
CA PRO A 107 -9.07 6.72 -10.22
C PRO A 107 -9.09 5.38 -9.48
N ALA A 108 -8.28 5.22 -8.43
CA ALA A 108 -8.11 3.93 -7.74
C ALA A 108 -9.37 3.44 -6.98
N PHE A 109 -10.39 4.29 -6.84
CA PHE A 109 -11.70 3.94 -6.28
C PHE A 109 -12.72 3.47 -7.33
N SER A 110 -12.42 3.58 -8.63
CA SER A 110 -13.34 3.15 -9.69
C SER A 110 -13.12 1.69 -10.07
N LYS A 111 -14.14 1.02 -10.60
CA LYS A 111 -13.99 -0.35 -11.14
C LYS A 111 -12.95 -0.44 -12.27
N GLU A 112 -12.67 0.66 -12.96
CA GLU A 112 -11.66 0.70 -14.01
C GLU A 112 -10.22 0.63 -13.47
N SER A 113 -10.01 0.73 -12.15
CA SER A 113 -8.68 0.64 -11.53
C SER A 113 -7.99 -0.70 -11.78
N GLU A 114 -8.75 -1.76 -12.09
CA GLU A 114 -8.18 -3.04 -12.51
C GLU A 114 -7.31 -2.90 -13.77
N ARG A 115 -7.54 -1.88 -14.59
CA ARG A 115 -6.73 -1.63 -15.78
C ARG A 115 -5.50 -0.77 -15.50
N ASN A 116 -5.27 -0.36 -14.25
CA ASN A 116 -4.15 0.50 -13.91
C ASN A 116 -2.83 -0.26 -13.83
N GLU A 117 -1.75 0.51 -13.78
CA GLU A 117 -0.44 -0.02 -13.39
C GLU A 117 -0.56 -0.73 -12.03
N ARG A 118 -0.11 -1.99 -12.00
CA ARG A 118 -0.12 -2.80 -10.79
C ARG A 118 1.13 -3.67 -10.68
N VAL A 119 1.45 -4.03 -9.44
CA VAL A 119 2.43 -5.08 -9.12
C VAL A 119 1.68 -6.15 -8.35
N ASP A 120 1.64 -7.36 -8.91
CA ASP A 120 1.08 -8.53 -8.25
C ASP A 120 2.23 -9.33 -7.62
N VAL A 121 2.08 -9.70 -6.36
CA VAL A 121 3.02 -10.52 -5.59
C VAL A 121 2.32 -11.82 -5.24
N ASP A 122 2.68 -12.89 -5.94
CA ASP A 122 2.20 -14.23 -5.66
C ASP A 122 2.97 -14.78 -4.45
N VAL A 123 2.26 -15.31 -3.46
CA VAL A 123 2.87 -15.79 -2.21
C VAL A 123 2.37 -17.20 -1.90
N SER A 124 3.31 -18.08 -1.61
CA SER A 124 3.03 -19.38 -0.98
C SER A 124 2.99 -19.20 0.53
N THR A 125 1.82 -19.41 1.15
CA THR A 125 1.65 -19.31 2.60
C THR A 125 1.46 -20.71 3.20
N PRO A 126 1.68 -20.90 4.51
CA PRO A 126 1.33 -22.15 5.19
C PRO A 126 -0.15 -22.56 5.04
N GLU A 127 -1.03 -21.61 4.73
CA GLU A 127 -2.48 -21.77 4.61
C GLU A 127 -2.93 -21.93 3.14
N GLY A 128 -2.00 -21.90 2.18
CA GLY A 128 -2.26 -22.01 0.75
C GLY A 128 -1.79 -20.80 -0.08
N PRO A 129 -2.03 -20.81 -1.40
CA PRO A 129 -1.61 -19.73 -2.28
C PRO A 129 -2.40 -18.44 -2.00
N ALA A 130 -1.71 -17.31 -1.97
CA ALA A 130 -2.29 -16.00 -1.80
C ALA A 130 -1.67 -15.00 -2.78
N GLU A 131 -2.35 -13.87 -3.02
CA GLU A 131 -1.84 -12.80 -3.86
C GLU A 131 -1.96 -11.47 -3.12
N LEU A 132 -0.95 -10.62 -3.29
CA LEU A 132 -1.05 -9.21 -2.98
C LEU A 132 -0.90 -8.36 -4.23
N SER A 133 -1.91 -7.54 -4.54
CA SER A 133 -1.84 -6.60 -5.65
C SER A 133 -1.68 -5.16 -5.15
N LEU A 134 -0.59 -4.50 -5.54
CA LEU A 134 -0.38 -3.06 -5.37
C LEU A 134 -0.88 -2.36 -6.62
N ILE A 135 -1.84 -1.44 -6.51
CA ILE A 135 -2.52 -0.83 -7.65
C ILE A 135 -2.36 0.70 -7.59
N ALA A 136 -1.72 1.28 -8.58
CA ALA A 136 -1.57 2.74 -8.70
C ALA A 136 -2.89 3.40 -9.10
N GLY A 137 -3.24 4.55 -8.50
CA GLY A 137 -4.35 5.40 -8.93
C GLY A 137 -3.99 6.40 -10.04
N ALA A 138 -4.94 7.25 -10.43
CA ALA A 138 -4.79 8.19 -11.55
C ALA A 138 -3.63 9.18 -11.42
N PHE A 139 -3.33 9.60 -10.18
CA PHE A 139 -2.23 10.51 -9.89
C PHE A 139 -0.92 9.78 -9.57
N ALA A 140 -1.02 8.49 -9.22
CA ALA A 140 0.12 7.63 -8.99
C ALA A 140 0.69 7.13 -10.30
N ARG A 141 2.02 7.11 -10.39
CA ARG A 141 2.73 6.74 -11.63
C ARG A 141 3.77 5.64 -11.44
N ARG A 142 3.92 5.15 -10.21
CA ARG A 142 4.95 4.17 -9.91
C ARG A 142 4.66 3.44 -8.62
N ILE A 143 4.83 2.13 -8.71
CA ILE A 143 4.90 1.22 -7.59
C ILE A 143 6.36 0.81 -7.43
N HIS A 144 6.85 0.82 -6.19
CA HIS A 144 8.21 0.42 -5.87
C HIS A 144 8.14 -0.78 -4.93
N PRO A 145 8.20 -2.01 -5.45
CA PRO A 145 8.30 -3.20 -4.62
C PRO A 145 9.65 -3.22 -3.87
N TYR A 146 9.67 -3.83 -2.69
CA TYR A 146 10.86 -4.04 -1.85
C TYR A 146 11.23 -5.53 -1.74
N VAL A 147 10.48 -6.39 -2.41
CA VAL A 147 10.61 -7.84 -2.37
C VAL A 147 10.79 -8.36 -3.78
N GLU A 148 11.49 -9.49 -3.89
CA GLU A 148 11.78 -10.19 -5.12
C GLU A 148 11.35 -11.67 -5.01
N GLU A 149 11.34 -12.38 -6.14
CA GLU A 149 11.05 -13.81 -6.17
C GLU A 149 12.04 -14.59 -5.29
N GLY A 150 11.53 -15.47 -4.42
CA GLY A 150 12.30 -16.25 -3.46
C GLY A 150 12.47 -15.62 -2.08
N ASP A 151 12.03 -14.38 -1.86
CA ASP A 151 12.09 -13.74 -0.55
C ASP A 151 11.09 -14.36 0.45
N ASP A 152 11.53 -14.55 1.69
CA ASP A 152 10.63 -14.85 2.80
C ASP A 152 9.93 -13.57 3.29
N LEU A 153 8.62 -13.67 3.46
CA LEU A 153 7.77 -12.64 4.04
C LEU A 153 7.47 -12.95 5.49
N THR A 154 7.74 -11.98 6.36
CA THR A 154 7.15 -11.93 7.69
C THR A 154 5.92 -11.03 7.67
N ARG A 155 4.84 -11.41 8.34
CA ARG A 155 3.64 -10.60 8.49
C ARG A 155 3.99 -9.19 8.98
N ALA A 156 3.32 -8.21 8.39
CA ALA A 156 3.53 -6.78 8.57
C ALA A 156 4.92 -6.25 8.14
N GLN A 157 5.77 -7.08 7.51
CA GLN A 157 6.98 -6.61 6.82
C GLN A 157 6.61 -5.59 5.76
N ARG A 158 7.49 -4.60 5.54
CA ARG A 158 7.33 -3.64 4.45
C ARG A 158 7.70 -4.30 3.14
N ILE A 159 6.83 -4.16 2.16
CA ILE A 159 6.96 -4.87 0.88
C ILE A 159 6.93 -3.94 -0.33
N GLY A 160 6.59 -2.67 -0.12
CA GLY A 160 6.61 -1.68 -1.18
C GLY A 160 5.97 -0.37 -0.76
N HIS A 161 5.96 0.57 -1.69
CA HIS A 161 5.16 1.78 -1.59
C HIS A 161 4.69 2.24 -2.96
N ILE A 162 3.64 3.06 -2.94
CA ILE A 162 3.02 3.60 -4.14
C ILE A 162 3.06 5.13 -4.08
N ASP A 163 3.62 5.77 -5.11
CA ASP A 163 3.68 7.23 -5.19
C ASP A 163 2.25 7.78 -5.45
N PHE A 164 1.65 8.58 -4.55
CA PHE A 164 0.43 9.41 -4.79
C PHE A 164 -0.91 8.72 -5.11
N GLY A 165 -1.50 8.03 -4.12
CA GLY A 165 -2.89 7.54 -4.15
C GLY A 165 -3.00 6.16 -4.80
N SER A 166 -3.60 5.22 -4.09
CA SER A 166 -3.50 3.82 -4.51
C SER A 166 -4.52 2.93 -3.83
N ARG A 167 -4.53 1.67 -4.26
CA ARG A 167 -5.26 0.58 -3.63
C ARG A 167 -4.30 -0.59 -3.42
N ALA A 168 -4.47 -1.32 -2.33
CA ALA A 168 -3.76 -2.57 -2.09
C ALA A 168 -4.79 -3.67 -1.83
N ASP A 169 -4.68 -4.75 -2.59
CA ASP A 169 -5.58 -5.89 -2.50
C ASP A 169 -4.83 -7.09 -1.93
N VAL A 170 -5.51 -7.85 -1.09
CA VAL A 170 -5.11 -9.20 -0.69
C VAL A 170 -6.16 -10.18 -1.18
N LEU A 171 -5.72 -11.17 -1.95
CA LEU A 171 -6.48 -12.39 -2.23
C LEU A 171 -6.10 -13.41 -1.15
N LEU A 172 -7.06 -13.76 -0.30
CA LEU A 172 -6.83 -14.64 0.83
C LEU A 172 -6.59 -16.08 0.36
N PRO A 173 -5.80 -16.89 1.11
CA PRO A 173 -5.70 -18.32 0.86
C PRO A 173 -7.08 -18.99 0.74
N PRO A 174 -7.22 -20.06 -0.06
CA PRO A 174 -8.52 -20.71 -0.33
C PRO A 174 -9.15 -21.36 0.91
N VAL A 175 -8.41 -21.46 2.01
CA VAL A 175 -8.97 -21.88 3.29
C VAL A 175 -9.82 -20.79 3.95
N TYR A 176 -9.76 -19.53 3.54
CA TYR A 176 -10.60 -18.49 4.11
C TYR A 176 -11.92 -18.38 3.35
N ASP A 177 -13.03 -18.42 4.08
CA ASP A 177 -14.34 -18.14 3.53
C ASP A 177 -14.93 -16.82 4.07
N ARG A 178 -16.17 -16.50 3.69
CA ARG A 178 -16.77 -15.19 3.96
C ARG A 178 -16.97 -14.95 5.45
N GLU A 179 -17.16 -16.01 6.23
CA GLU A 179 -17.38 -15.97 7.68
C GLU A 179 -16.08 -15.63 8.42
N ASP A 180 -14.91 -15.97 7.86
CA ASP A 180 -13.60 -15.64 8.41
C ASP A 180 -13.21 -14.16 8.22
N VAL A 181 -13.86 -13.45 7.30
CA VAL A 181 -13.54 -12.05 6.96
C VAL A 181 -14.18 -11.09 7.96
N LEU A 182 -13.33 -10.39 8.72
CA LEU A 182 -13.71 -9.55 9.86
C LEU A 182 -14.02 -8.09 9.51
N VAL A 183 -13.97 -7.73 8.23
CA VAL A 183 -14.11 -6.34 7.76
C VAL A 183 -15.18 -6.21 6.69
N GLU A 184 -15.77 -5.02 6.62
CA GLU A 184 -16.78 -4.64 5.63
C GLU A 184 -16.36 -3.41 4.84
N VAL A 185 -16.98 -3.20 3.68
CA VAL A 185 -16.73 -2.01 2.85
C VAL A 185 -17.05 -0.75 3.66
N GLY A 186 -16.08 0.17 3.71
CA GLY A 186 -16.15 1.43 4.47
C GLY A 186 -15.28 1.47 5.72
N ASP A 187 -14.89 0.30 6.25
CA ASP A 187 -14.07 0.18 7.45
C ASP A 187 -12.69 0.84 7.28
N THR A 188 -12.19 1.45 8.36
CA THR A 188 -10.88 2.10 8.35
C THR A 188 -9.83 1.15 8.92
N LEU A 189 -8.78 0.89 8.15
CA LEU A 189 -7.72 -0.04 8.49
C LEU A 189 -6.36 0.64 8.58
N ARG A 190 -5.45 -0.01 9.31
CA ARG A 190 -4.04 0.37 9.43
C ARG A 190 -3.15 -0.78 8.98
N ALA A 191 -2.19 -0.48 8.11
CA ALA A 191 -1.28 -1.44 7.52
C ALA A 191 -0.52 -2.22 8.61
N GLY A 192 -0.60 -3.54 8.55
CA GLY A 192 0.07 -4.43 9.50
C GLY A 192 -0.57 -4.53 10.89
N GLU A 193 -1.53 -3.67 11.25
CA GLU A 193 -2.12 -3.63 12.60
C GLU A 193 -3.56 -4.15 12.61
N SER A 194 -4.40 -3.67 11.68
CA SER A 194 -5.78 -4.14 11.57
C SER A 194 -5.83 -5.55 10.99
N VAL A 195 -6.65 -6.42 11.57
CA VAL A 195 -6.87 -7.78 11.04
C VAL A 195 -8.05 -7.75 10.07
N VAL A 196 -7.87 -8.33 8.88
CA VAL A 196 -8.89 -8.40 7.83
C VAL A 196 -9.61 -9.75 7.79
N ALA A 197 -8.92 -10.82 8.15
CA ALA A 197 -9.50 -12.16 8.24
C ALA A 197 -8.82 -12.96 9.35
N ARG A 198 -9.59 -13.85 9.98
CA ARG A 198 -9.10 -14.83 10.94
C ARG A 198 -9.95 -16.08 10.82
N ARG A 199 -9.27 -17.22 10.71
CA ARG A 199 -9.89 -18.52 10.91
C ARG A 199 -9.61 -18.98 12.34
N ASP A 200 -10.65 -19.37 13.06
CA ASP A 200 -10.47 -20.03 14.35
C ASP A 200 -9.98 -21.47 14.09
N GLU A 201 -8.96 -21.93 14.85
CA GLU A 201 -8.42 -23.29 14.76
C GLU A 201 -9.46 -24.38 15.11
#